data_AF-I3XT31-F1
#
_entry.id   AF-I3XT31-F1
#
_cell.length_a   1.000
_cell.length_b   1.000
_cell.length_c   1.000
_cell.angle_alpha   90.00
_cell.angle_beta   90.00
_cell.angle_gamma   90.00
#
_symmetry.space_group_name_H-M   'P 1'
#
loop_
_entity.id
_entity.type
_entity.pdbx_description
1 polymer ?
#
loop_
_entity_poly.entity_id
_entity_poly.type
_entity_poly.pdbx_seq_one_letter_code
_entity_poly.pdbx_strand_id
1 'polypeptide(L)'
;MEKYLPRALLVAHLPDTSRIIASASKLTLSPRDFTSITENMDYVKTEEWIRELVKRGHGSPLEHSIFIFEVVCSRVCSHQLVRHRHASFSQLSQRYSDKYLRNMVTKIFEHIGRNPREAGFREYVEAIEGFLDADPGFTELLEVIAEAFIIPPSTVRLKDKESLRAIIQGVKSYYKALVNGIPYEDARYLLPQAVKTRLLVSMNARELIEVFIPLRTCARAQWEIRSIAWQILGELNKVEPLLFKYAGPRCILQDNRSRSKPCTLKDYLEGACTPILERCPELVPREKIRECISTALII
;
A
#
# COMPACT_ATOMS: atom_id res chain seq x y z
N MET A 1 -3.39 -2.88 15.62
CA MET A 1 -2.54 -3.02 14.41
C MET A 1 -1.16 -2.49 14.79
N GLU A 2 -0.11 -3.26 14.53
CA GLU A 2 1.25 -2.90 14.95
C GLU A 2 1.70 -1.61 14.26
N LYS A 3 2.15 -0.61 15.03
CA LYS A 3 2.46 0.73 14.52
C LYS A 3 3.61 0.74 13.50
N TYR A 4 4.46 -0.28 13.49
CA TYR A 4 5.59 -0.42 12.57
C TYR A 4 5.24 -1.07 11.23
N LEU A 5 3.99 -1.47 10.99
CA LEU A 5 3.54 -2.02 9.71
C LEU A 5 2.91 -0.94 8.83
N PRO A 6 2.97 -1.08 7.49
CA PRO A 6 2.29 -0.18 6.58
C PRO A 6 0.77 -0.37 6.66
N ARG A 7 0.03 0.68 6.34
CA ARG A 7 -1.43 0.68 6.34
C ARG A 7 -1.98 1.35 5.08
N ALA A 8 -3.00 0.78 4.48
CA ALA A 8 -3.79 1.40 3.42
C ALA A 8 -5.28 1.27 3.74
N LEU A 9 -6.00 2.39 3.74
CA LEU A 9 -7.44 2.44 3.97
C LEU A 9 -8.14 3.18 2.83
N LEU A 10 -9.32 2.71 2.42
CA LEU A 10 -10.16 3.45 1.51
C LEU A 10 -10.79 4.65 2.24
N VAL A 11 -10.66 5.82 1.64
CA VAL A 11 -11.19 7.10 2.16
C VAL A 11 -12.48 7.47 1.42
N ALA A 12 -12.50 7.30 0.10
CA ALA A 12 -13.64 7.62 -0.75
C ALA A 12 -13.57 6.86 -2.07
N HIS A 13 -14.74 6.68 -2.70
CA HIS A 13 -14.85 6.19 -4.08
C HIS A 13 -16.08 6.78 -4.76
N LEU A 14 -16.15 6.66 -6.09
CA LEU A 14 -17.35 6.99 -6.86
C LEU A 14 -18.45 5.94 -6.57
N PRO A 15 -19.66 6.34 -6.13
CA PRO A 15 -20.79 5.42 -6.00
C PRO A 15 -21.21 4.81 -7.34
N ASP A 16 -21.87 3.66 -7.31
CA ASP A 16 -22.38 2.96 -8.50
C ASP A 16 -21.31 2.65 -9.58
N THR A 17 -20.03 2.51 -9.18
CA THR A 17 -18.92 2.38 -10.11
C THR A 17 -19.10 1.20 -11.07
N SER A 18 -19.46 0.01 -10.56
CA SER A 18 -19.66 -1.17 -11.42
C SER A 18 -20.74 -0.93 -12.49
N ARG A 19 -21.85 -0.26 -12.14
CA ARG A 19 -22.96 0.02 -13.06
C ARG A 19 -22.57 1.07 -14.10
N ILE A 20 -21.82 2.10 -13.71
CA ILE A 20 -21.28 3.12 -14.63
C ILE A 20 -20.33 2.48 -15.64
N ILE A 21 -19.38 1.67 -15.18
CA ILE A 21 -18.41 0.97 -16.05
C ILE A 21 -19.13 0.05 -17.05
N ALA A 22 -20.08 -0.76 -16.58
CA ALA A 22 -20.87 -1.65 -17.43
C ALA A 22 -21.67 -0.85 -18.49
N SER A 23 -22.27 0.27 -18.07
CA SER A 23 -23.07 1.13 -18.97
C SER A 23 -22.20 1.83 -20.01
N ALA A 24 -21.02 2.33 -19.61
CA ALA A 24 -20.04 2.91 -20.52
C ALA A 24 -19.52 1.88 -21.53
N SER A 25 -19.31 0.63 -21.10
CA SER A 25 -18.93 -0.47 -22.00
C SER A 25 -20.01 -0.71 -23.06
N LYS A 26 -21.28 -0.79 -22.64
CA LYS A 26 -22.42 -1.01 -23.53
C LYS A 26 -22.70 0.17 -24.46
N LEU A 27 -22.45 1.40 -24.01
CA LEU A 27 -22.64 2.64 -24.79
C LEU A 27 -21.89 2.59 -26.13
N THR A 28 -20.69 1.99 -26.15
CA THR A 28 -19.88 1.88 -27.38
C THR A 28 -20.49 0.98 -28.45
N LEU A 29 -21.53 0.20 -28.12
CA LEU A 29 -22.19 -0.77 -28.99
C LEU A 29 -23.69 -0.48 -29.19
N SER A 30 -24.22 0.55 -28.55
CA SER A 30 -25.65 0.83 -28.52
C SER A 30 -25.96 2.21 -29.10
N PRO A 31 -27.04 2.35 -29.89
CA PRO A 31 -27.50 3.66 -30.36
C PRO A 31 -28.30 4.44 -29.30
N ARG A 32 -28.54 3.85 -28.11
CA ARG A 32 -29.29 4.48 -27.01
C ARG A 32 -28.39 5.42 -26.22
N ASP A 33 -28.99 6.44 -25.62
CA ASP A 33 -28.28 7.33 -24.71
C ASP A 33 -27.85 6.62 -23.40
N PHE A 34 -26.89 7.21 -22.70
CA PHE A 34 -26.31 6.64 -21.49
C PHE A 34 -27.32 6.47 -20.36
N THR A 35 -28.28 7.39 -20.21
CA THR A 35 -29.30 7.33 -19.15
C THR A 35 -30.21 6.13 -19.37
N SER A 36 -30.73 5.96 -20.58
CA SER A 36 -31.56 4.81 -20.96
C SER A 36 -30.81 3.48 -20.79
N ILE A 37 -29.50 3.44 -21.13
CA ILE A 37 -28.68 2.26 -20.91
C ILE A 37 -28.56 1.93 -19.42
N THR A 38 -28.25 2.94 -18.61
CA THR A 38 -27.99 2.81 -17.18
C THR A 38 -29.25 2.38 -16.44
N GLU A 39 -30.41 2.97 -16.73
CA GLU A 39 -31.71 2.59 -16.15
C GLU A 39 -32.02 1.10 -16.34
N ASN A 40 -31.66 0.54 -17.49
CA ASN A 40 -31.86 -0.87 -17.83
C ASN A 40 -30.71 -1.80 -17.37
N MET A 41 -29.70 -1.26 -16.68
CA MET A 41 -28.52 -1.98 -16.19
C MET A 41 -28.73 -2.45 -14.74
N ASP A 42 -29.39 -3.59 -14.58
CA ASP A 42 -29.53 -4.28 -13.30
C ASP A 42 -28.23 -4.99 -12.88
N TYR A 43 -28.23 -5.57 -11.67
CA TYR A 43 -27.06 -6.26 -11.11
C TYR A 43 -26.56 -7.41 -12.00
N VAL A 44 -27.46 -8.22 -12.55
CA VAL A 44 -27.11 -9.41 -13.35
C VAL A 44 -26.43 -8.99 -14.65
N LYS A 45 -26.99 -8.01 -15.34
CA LYS A 45 -26.40 -7.43 -16.55
C LYS A 45 -25.07 -6.74 -16.24
N THR A 46 -25.00 -6.01 -15.13
CA THR A 46 -23.75 -5.36 -14.69
C THR A 46 -22.64 -6.39 -14.55
N GLU A 47 -22.90 -7.48 -13.83
CA GLU A 47 -21.93 -8.57 -13.65
C GLU A 47 -21.52 -9.22 -14.97
N GLU A 48 -22.46 -9.42 -15.89
CA GLU A 48 -22.16 -9.95 -17.24
C GLU A 48 -21.19 -9.04 -18.00
N TRP A 49 -21.47 -7.73 -18.06
CA TRP A 49 -20.61 -6.76 -18.73
C TRP A 49 -19.23 -6.64 -18.09
N ILE A 50 -19.15 -6.61 -16.76
CA ILE A 50 -17.87 -6.58 -16.03
C ILE A 50 -17.05 -7.84 -16.31
N ARG A 51 -17.69 -9.02 -16.31
CA ARG A 51 -17.01 -10.29 -16.63
C ARG A 51 -16.45 -10.29 -18.05
N GLU A 52 -17.21 -9.81 -19.03
CA GLU A 52 -16.75 -9.69 -20.42
C GLU A 52 -15.60 -8.68 -20.55
N LEU A 53 -15.65 -7.57 -19.81
CA LEU A 53 -14.59 -6.57 -19.77
C LEU A 53 -13.26 -7.20 -19.28
N VAL A 54 -13.29 -7.88 -18.13
CA VAL A 54 -12.11 -8.55 -17.54
C VAL A 54 -11.52 -9.56 -18.52
N LYS A 55 -12.38 -10.39 -19.13
CA LYS A 55 -11.98 -11.42 -20.10
C LYS A 55 -11.30 -10.83 -21.34
N ARG A 56 -11.87 -9.75 -21.91
CA ARG A 56 -11.37 -9.14 -23.16
C ARG A 56 -10.21 -8.18 -22.94
N GLY A 57 -9.96 -7.76 -21.70
CA GLY A 57 -8.97 -6.72 -21.39
C GLY A 57 -9.36 -5.35 -21.94
N HIS A 58 -10.66 -5.08 -22.07
CA HIS A 58 -11.16 -3.78 -22.53
C HIS A 58 -11.03 -2.75 -21.42
N GLY A 59 -9.84 -2.16 -21.26
CA GLY A 59 -9.52 -1.35 -20.08
C GLY A 59 -10.11 0.07 -20.04
N SER A 60 -10.57 0.64 -21.15
CA SER A 60 -11.00 2.05 -21.17
C SER A 60 -12.26 2.36 -20.34
N PRO A 61 -13.32 1.51 -20.29
CA PRO A 61 -14.48 1.81 -19.45
C PRO A 61 -14.14 1.83 -17.95
N LEU A 62 -13.08 1.13 -17.53
CA LEU A 62 -12.57 1.12 -16.15
C LEU A 62 -12.03 2.49 -15.69
N GLU A 63 -11.79 3.43 -16.61
CA GLU A 63 -11.33 4.76 -16.26
C GLU A 63 -12.45 5.66 -15.71
N HIS A 64 -13.73 5.30 -15.93
CA HIS A 64 -14.89 5.99 -15.39
C HIS A 64 -15.14 5.64 -13.91
N SER A 65 -14.08 5.66 -13.11
CA SER A 65 -14.13 5.41 -11.67
C SER A 65 -12.99 6.14 -10.97
N ILE A 66 -13.12 6.32 -9.65
CA ILE A 66 -12.03 6.84 -8.81
C ILE A 66 -12.11 6.21 -7.43
N PHE A 67 -10.96 5.79 -6.91
CA PHE A 67 -10.78 5.25 -5.57
C PHE A 67 -9.64 6.00 -4.88
N ILE A 68 -9.90 6.46 -3.66
CA ILE A 68 -8.99 7.31 -2.90
C ILE A 68 -8.60 6.58 -1.62
N PHE A 69 -7.30 6.42 -1.38
CA PHE A 69 -6.77 5.73 -0.23
C PHE A 69 -5.86 6.63 0.61
N GLU A 70 -5.95 6.52 1.93
CA GLU A 70 -4.91 6.99 2.85
C GLU A 70 -3.91 5.84 3.03
N VAL A 71 -2.65 6.09 2.68
CA VAL A 71 -1.55 5.14 2.84
C VAL A 71 -0.53 5.71 3.83
N VAL A 72 -0.16 4.90 4.82
CA VAL A 72 0.97 5.14 5.72
C VAL A 72 2.00 4.07 5.45
N CYS A 73 3.20 4.48 5.01
CA CYS A 73 4.29 3.58 4.63
C CYS A 73 5.65 4.25 4.84
N SER A 74 6.74 3.59 4.50
CA SER A 74 8.10 4.15 4.52
C SER A 74 8.35 5.03 3.30
N ARG A 75 9.40 5.87 3.36
CA ARG A 75 9.86 6.59 2.17
C ARG A 75 10.35 5.64 1.07
N VAL A 76 10.99 4.51 1.43
CA VAL A 76 11.35 3.42 0.50
C VAL A 76 10.14 2.95 -0.30
N CYS A 77 9.04 2.63 0.38
CA CYS A 77 7.83 2.14 -0.27
C CYS A 77 7.14 3.23 -1.08
N SER A 78 7.02 4.45 -0.54
CA SER A 78 6.41 5.56 -1.27
C SER A 78 7.11 5.84 -2.59
N HIS A 79 8.44 5.66 -2.67
CA HIS A 79 9.20 5.85 -3.90
C HIS A 79 8.92 4.78 -4.96
N GLN A 80 8.47 3.58 -4.57
CA GLN A 80 7.94 2.57 -5.49
C GLN A 80 6.50 2.88 -5.91
N LEU A 81 5.69 3.39 -4.98
CA LEU A 81 4.27 3.70 -5.20
C LEU A 81 4.07 4.84 -6.20
N VAL A 82 4.84 5.92 -6.11
CA VAL A 82 4.74 7.08 -7.04
C VAL A 82 5.21 6.78 -8.47
N ARG A 83 5.72 5.57 -8.74
CA ARG A 83 6.06 5.12 -10.10
C ARG A 83 4.84 4.73 -10.93
N HIS A 84 3.69 4.57 -10.28
CA HIS A 84 2.39 4.37 -10.91
C HIS A 84 1.82 5.74 -11.30
N ARG A 85 1.95 6.09 -12.57
CA ARG A 85 1.76 7.47 -13.06
C ARG A 85 0.32 7.84 -13.38
N HIS A 86 -0.56 6.85 -13.56
CA HIS A 86 -2.01 7.10 -13.70
C HIS A 86 -2.68 7.13 -12.33
N ALA A 87 -2.12 7.95 -11.46
CA ALA A 87 -2.57 8.15 -10.10
C ALA A 87 -2.28 9.59 -9.67
N SER A 88 -3.02 10.07 -8.68
CA SER A 88 -2.78 11.38 -8.06
C SER A 88 -2.29 11.20 -6.63
N PHE A 89 -1.28 11.96 -6.22
CA PHE A 89 -0.62 11.82 -4.92
C PHE A 89 -0.61 13.14 -4.15
N SER A 90 -0.84 13.05 -2.84
CA SER A 90 -0.55 14.13 -1.89
C SER A 90 0.20 13.55 -0.71
N GLN A 91 1.47 13.93 -0.52
CA GLN A 91 2.36 13.28 0.44
C GLN A 91 2.84 14.26 1.51
N LEU A 92 2.92 13.78 2.75
CA LEU A 92 3.49 14.51 3.87
C LEU A 92 4.93 14.95 3.56
N SER A 93 5.15 16.26 3.50
CA SER A 93 6.44 16.85 3.15
C SER A 93 7.40 16.87 4.34
N GLN A 94 8.58 16.29 4.15
CA GLN A 94 9.70 16.38 5.09
C GLN A 94 10.38 17.77 5.12
N ARG A 95 9.99 18.70 4.23
CA ARG A 95 10.48 20.09 4.28
C ARG A 95 9.79 20.91 5.37
N TYR A 96 8.56 20.53 5.71
CA TYR A 96 7.67 21.31 6.58
C TYR A 96 7.23 20.55 7.84
N SER A 97 7.44 19.23 7.90
CA SER A 97 6.92 18.41 8.99
C SER A 97 7.81 17.21 9.31
N ASP A 98 8.09 17.07 10.60
CA ASP A 98 8.79 15.96 11.26
C ASP A 98 7.92 15.28 12.34
N LYS A 99 6.58 15.48 12.30
CA LYS A 99 5.64 15.04 13.35
C LYS A 99 5.81 13.57 13.80
N TYR A 100 6.07 12.65 12.87
CA TYR A 100 6.34 11.25 13.23
C TYR A 100 7.60 11.11 14.11
N LEU A 101 8.67 11.85 13.80
CA LEU A 101 9.89 11.88 14.61
C LEU A 101 9.64 12.50 15.98
N ARG A 102 8.80 13.54 16.06
CA ARG A 102 8.42 14.15 17.35
C ARG A 102 7.61 13.20 18.23
N ASN A 103 6.74 12.37 17.64
CA ASN A 103 6.02 11.33 18.38
C ASN A 103 6.99 10.28 18.95
N MET A 104 7.98 9.86 18.17
CA MET A 104 9.05 8.97 18.64
C MET A 104 9.82 9.59 19.82
N VAL A 105 10.21 10.86 19.70
CA VAL A 105 10.89 11.56 20.79
C VAL A 105 9.99 11.69 22.02
N THR A 106 8.72 12.04 21.85
CA THR A 106 7.72 12.07 22.94
C THR A 106 7.68 10.73 23.68
N LYS A 107 7.72 9.62 22.94
CA LYS A 107 7.76 8.27 23.51
C LYS A 107 9.03 7.99 24.31
N ILE A 108 10.17 8.55 23.91
CA ILE A 108 11.42 8.49 24.69
C ILE A 108 11.27 9.30 25.98
N PHE A 109 10.72 10.51 25.90
CA PHE A 109 10.46 11.35 27.08
C PHE A 109 9.58 10.63 28.11
N GLU A 110 8.56 9.89 27.66
CA GLU A 110 7.74 9.02 28.52
C GLU A 110 8.57 7.94 29.23
N HIS A 111 9.50 7.27 28.53
CA HIS A 111 10.36 6.24 29.12
C HIS A 111 11.30 6.79 30.20
N ILE A 112 11.78 8.02 30.04
CA ILE A 112 12.71 8.66 31.00
C ILE A 112 11.98 9.53 32.05
N GLY A 113 10.65 9.51 32.08
CA GLY A 113 9.85 10.24 33.07
C GLY A 113 9.91 11.78 32.94
N ARG A 114 10.15 12.31 31.75
CA ARG A 114 10.25 13.76 31.48
C ARG A 114 9.09 14.24 30.58
N ASN A 115 8.75 15.52 30.65
CA ASN A 115 7.69 16.11 29.83
C ASN A 115 8.28 16.83 28.60
N PRO A 116 7.85 16.51 27.35
CA PRO A 116 8.40 17.11 26.14
C PRO A 116 7.79 18.46 25.75
N ARG A 117 6.76 18.97 26.44
CA ARG A 117 5.96 20.14 25.99
C ARG A 117 6.77 21.41 25.73
N GLU A 118 7.87 21.62 26.43
CA GLU A 118 8.75 22.80 26.29
C GLU A 118 10.13 22.46 25.73
N ALA A 119 10.35 21.21 25.32
CA ALA A 119 11.65 20.75 24.85
C ALA A 119 11.96 21.26 23.44
N GLY A 120 13.11 21.91 23.29
CA GLY A 120 13.70 22.27 22.01
C GLY A 120 14.47 21.11 21.38
N PHE A 121 15.14 21.37 20.25
CA PHE A 121 15.90 20.33 19.55
C PHE A 121 17.12 19.85 20.34
N ARG A 122 17.69 20.68 21.22
CA ARG A 122 18.83 20.29 22.06
C ARG A 122 18.39 19.22 23.06
N GLU A 123 17.27 19.44 23.73
CA GLU A 123 16.67 18.50 24.66
C GLU A 123 16.26 17.20 23.96
N TYR A 124 15.85 17.26 22.69
CA TYR A 124 15.59 16.05 21.89
C TYR A 124 16.85 15.23 21.66
N VAL A 125 17.98 15.88 21.34
CA VAL A 125 19.27 15.21 21.15
C VAL A 125 19.72 14.55 22.45
N GLU A 126 19.66 15.28 23.58
CA GLU A 126 20.01 14.78 24.90
C GLU A 126 19.13 13.61 25.33
N ALA A 127 17.81 13.69 25.08
CA ALA A 127 16.88 12.60 25.40
C ALA A 127 17.17 11.33 24.58
N ILE A 128 17.44 11.48 23.28
CA ILE A 128 17.80 10.35 22.41
C ILE A 128 19.15 9.74 22.84
N GLU A 129 20.12 10.57 23.18
CA GLU A 129 21.44 10.13 23.65
C GLU A 129 21.33 9.35 24.95
N GLY A 130 20.68 9.91 25.98
CA GLY A 130 20.48 9.23 27.25
C GLY A 130 19.69 7.93 27.11
N PHE A 131 18.69 7.89 26.22
CA PHE A 131 17.96 6.66 25.92
C PHE A 131 18.85 5.61 25.24
N LEU A 132 19.74 5.99 24.33
CA LEU A 132 20.67 5.05 23.69
C LEU A 132 21.76 4.54 24.64
N ASP A 133 22.23 5.39 25.55
CA ASP A 133 23.26 5.09 26.55
C ASP A 133 22.75 4.15 27.65
N ALA A 134 21.45 4.18 27.95
CA ALA A 134 20.79 3.23 28.84
C ALA A 134 20.68 1.80 28.27
N ASP A 135 21.16 1.57 27.05
CA ASP A 135 21.08 0.31 26.28
C ASP A 135 19.72 -0.43 26.35
N PRO A 136 18.63 0.21 25.89
CA PRO A 136 17.28 -0.31 25.98
C PRO A 136 17.14 -1.68 25.31
N GLY A 137 16.24 -2.50 25.83
CA GLY A 137 15.93 -3.80 25.25
C GLY A 137 15.35 -3.69 23.83
N PHE A 138 15.32 -4.81 23.11
CA PHE A 138 14.75 -4.84 21.75
C PHE A 138 13.30 -4.35 21.70
N THR A 139 12.46 -4.76 22.67
CA THR A 139 11.04 -4.40 22.71
C THR A 139 10.84 -2.90 22.91
N GLU A 140 11.61 -2.29 23.81
CA GLU A 140 11.56 -0.84 24.07
C GLU A 140 12.02 -0.03 22.86
N LEU A 141 13.14 -0.44 22.23
CA LEU A 141 13.61 0.14 20.97
C LEU A 141 12.53 0.06 19.89
N LEU A 142 11.91 -1.12 19.72
CA LEU A 142 10.89 -1.34 18.71
C LEU A 142 9.67 -0.45 18.98
N GLU A 143 9.18 -0.37 20.22
CA GLU A 143 8.03 0.46 20.58
C GLU A 143 8.27 1.94 20.26
N VAL A 144 9.42 2.48 20.66
CA VAL A 144 9.80 3.87 20.36
C VAL A 144 9.90 4.10 18.86
N ILE A 145 10.73 3.31 18.17
CA ILE A 145 11.01 3.51 16.75
C ILE A 145 9.77 3.29 15.89
N ALA A 146 8.87 2.39 16.31
CA ALA A 146 7.60 2.12 15.66
C ALA A 146 6.67 3.34 15.65
N GLU A 147 6.92 4.42 16.39
CA GLU A 147 6.17 5.68 16.22
C GLU A 147 6.51 6.35 14.88
N ALA A 148 7.78 6.30 14.48
CA ALA A 148 8.31 7.07 13.37
C ALA A 148 8.71 6.28 12.12
N PHE A 149 8.90 4.97 12.23
CA PHE A 149 9.49 4.15 11.15
C PHE A 149 8.64 2.91 10.86
N ILE A 150 8.70 2.45 9.61
CA ILE A 150 8.24 1.11 9.23
C ILE A 150 9.40 0.14 9.42
N ILE A 151 9.16 -0.96 10.13
CA ILE A 151 10.21 -1.93 10.47
C ILE A 151 10.01 -3.22 9.69
N PRO A 152 11.04 -3.70 8.96
CA PRO A 152 10.96 -4.96 8.22
C PRO A 152 10.65 -6.16 9.12
N PRO A 153 9.81 -7.12 8.67
CA PRO A 153 9.54 -8.35 9.42
C PRO A 153 10.82 -9.14 9.77
N SER A 154 11.86 -9.07 8.93
CA SER A 154 13.15 -9.70 9.21
C SER A 154 13.84 -9.10 10.45
N THR A 155 13.80 -7.78 10.62
CA THR A 155 14.36 -7.09 11.79
C THR A 155 13.64 -7.51 13.06
N VAL A 156 12.31 -7.63 13.00
CA VAL A 156 11.49 -8.09 14.13
C VAL A 156 11.76 -9.56 14.47
N ARG A 157 11.74 -10.44 13.48
CA ARG A 157 11.96 -11.88 13.67
C ARG A 157 13.36 -12.18 14.23
N LEU A 158 14.39 -11.47 13.76
CA LEU A 158 15.76 -11.65 14.22
C LEU A 158 16.08 -10.91 15.52
N LYS A 159 15.15 -10.08 16.03
CA LYS A 159 15.36 -9.19 17.18
C LYS A 159 16.62 -8.33 17.03
N ASP A 160 16.84 -7.81 15.82
CA ASP A 160 18.05 -7.07 15.47
C ASP A 160 18.05 -5.67 16.11
N LYS A 161 18.65 -5.57 17.31
CA LYS A 161 18.82 -4.30 18.05
C LYS A 161 19.70 -3.31 17.28
N GLU A 162 20.73 -3.77 16.58
CA GLU A 162 21.71 -2.90 15.93
C GLU A 162 21.08 -2.08 14.82
N SER A 163 20.24 -2.70 13.99
CA SER A 163 19.46 -1.98 12.97
C SER A 163 18.55 -0.91 13.59
N LEU A 164 17.91 -1.21 14.72
CA LEU A 164 17.08 -0.26 15.44
C LEU A 164 17.89 0.91 16.02
N ARG A 165 19.04 0.62 16.64
CA ARG A 165 19.99 1.63 17.14
C ARG A 165 20.50 2.54 16.02
N ALA A 166 20.81 1.99 14.85
CA ALA A 166 21.24 2.78 13.69
C ALA A 166 20.14 3.75 13.20
N ILE A 167 18.88 3.32 13.22
CA ILE A 167 17.74 4.18 12.82
C ILE A 167 17.62 5.38 13.75
N ILE A 168 17.56 5.15 15.06
CA ILE A 168 17.39 6.23 16.05
C ILE A 168 18.62 7.14 16.09
N GLN A 169 19.82 6.61 15.85
CA GLN A 169 21.04 7.41 15.70
C GLN A 169 20.95 8.38 14.50
N GLY A 170 20.33 7.96 13.39
CA GLY A 170 20.02 8.86 12.27
C GLY A 170 19.10 10.02 12.67
N VAL A 171 18.12 9.76 13.54
CA VAL A 171 17.25 10.82 14.09
C VAL A 171 18.01 11.75 15.04
N LYS A 172 18.93 11.23 15.86
CA LYS A 172 19.83 12.06 16.68
C LYS A 172 20.63 13.02 15.81
N SER A 173 21.25 12.50 14.75
CA SER A 173 22.02 13.29 13.77
C SER A 173 21.16 14.36 13.08
N TYR A 174 19.92 14.02 12.73
CA TYR A 174 18.94 14.95 12.17
C TYR A 174 18.65 16.13 13.13
N TYR A 175 18.29 15.87 14.39
CA TYR A 175 18.01 16.95 15.34
C TYR A 175 19.26 17.75 15.69
N LYS A 176 20.45 17.12 15.73
CA LYS A 176 21.72 17.84 15.89
C LYS A 176 21.99 18.81 14.75
N ALA A 177 21.67 18.45 13.51
CA ALA A 177 21.76 19.37 12.38
C ALA A 177 20.83 20.58 12.56
N LEU A 178 19.59 20.36 13.02
CA LEU A 178 18.65 21.45 13.29
C LEU A 178 19.13 22.39 14.41
N VAL A 179 19.74 21.86 15.48
CA VAL A 179 20.36 22.66 16.55
C VAL A 179 21.44 23.59 15.99
N ASN A 180 22.17 23.14 14.97
CA ASN A 180 23.21 23.92 14.31
C ASN A 180 22.67 24.91 13.26
N GLY A 181 21.36 25.09 13.15
CA GLY A 181 20.72 26.02 12.21
C GLY A 181 20.60 25.49 10.78
N ILE A 182 20.87 24.21 10.53
CA ILE A 182 20.65 23.59 9.22
C ILE A 182 19.13 23.50 8.98
N PRO A 183 18.59 23.96 7.84
CA PRO A 183 17.17 23.92 7.59
C PRO A 183 16.64 22.48 7.41
N TYR A 184 15.34 22.29 7.65
CA TYR A 184 14.63 21.02 7.50
C TYR A 184 14.91 20.29 6.18
N GLU A 185 14.98 21.03 5.08
CA GLU A 185 15.15 20.46 3.75
C GLU A 185 16.54 19.87 3.49
N ASP A 186 17.56 20.32 4.21
CA ASP A 186 18.92 19.79 4.15
C ASP A 186 19.13 18.73 5.23
N ALA A 187 18.68 18.99 6.46
CA ALA A 187 18.82 18.05 7.58
C ALA A 187 18.19 16.69 7.28
N ARG A 188 17.07 16.64 6.55
CA ARG A 188 16.38 15.38 6.20
C ARG A 188 17.23 14.38 5.39
N TYR A 189 18.34 14.81 4.78
CA TYR A 189 19.25 13.91 4.08
C TYR A 189 19.90 12.89 5.03
N LEU A 190 19.92 13.20 6.34
CA LEU A 190 20.43 12.33 7.40
C LEU A 190 19.40 11.27 7.84
N LEU A 191 18.14 11.37 7.43
CA LEU A 191 17.09 10.48 7.88
C LEU A 191 17.15 9.12 7.17
N PRO A 192 17.02 8.00 7.92
CA PRO A 192 16.87 6.67 7.31
C PRO A 192 15.63 6.60 6.41
N GLN A 193 15.73 5.90 5.29
CA GLN A 193 14.64 5.76 4.31
C GLN A 193 13.42 4.99 4.83
N ALA A 194 13.57 4.25 5.94
CA ALA A 194 12.48 3.56 6.63
C ALA A 194 11.48 4.52 7.30
N VAL A 195 11.79 5.83 7.36
CA VAL A 195 10.94 6.85 7.99
C VAL A 195 9.55 6.85 7.40
N LYS A 196 8.53 6.90 8.27
CA LYS A 196 7.14 6.92 7.88
C LYS A 196 6.81 8.18 7.10
N THR A 197 5.91 8.00 6.16
CA THR A 197 5.24 9.03 5.42
C THR A 197 3.76 8.66 5.31
N ARG A 198 2.93 9.68 5.22
CA ARG A 198 1.51 9.54 4.95
C ARG A 198 1.25 10.15 3.59
N LEU A 199 0.46 9.48 2.77
CA LEU A 199 0.01 10.02 1.50
C LEU A 199 -1.44 9.66 1.21
N LEU A 200 -2.12 10.56 0.52
CA LEU A 200 -3.34 10.27 -0.19
C LEU A 200 -2.96 9.80 -1.59
N VAL A 201 -3.56 8.70 -2.05
CA VAL A 201 -3.40 8.21 -3.42
C VAL A 201 -4.77 8.00 -4.06
N SER A 202 -4.96 8.51 -5.26
CA SER A 202 -6.19 8.33 -6.04
C SER A 202 -5.87 7.56 -7.32
N MET A 203 -6.62 6.49 -7.60
CA MET A 203 -6.47 5.66 -8.81
C MET A 203 -7.84 5.30 -9.38
N ASN A 204 -7.96 5.23 -10.70
CA ASN A 204 -9.14 4.63 -11.35
C ASN A 204 -9.02 3.10 -11.38
N ALA A 205 -10.10 2.40 -11.76
CA ALA A 205 -10.10 0.94 -11.79
C ALA A 205 -9.16 0.38 -12.85
N ARG A 206 -8.89 1.12 -13.94
CA ARG A 206 -7.92 0.70 -14.96
C ARG A 206 -6.52 0.58 -14.34
N GLU A 207 -6.03 1.63 -13.70
CA GLU A 207 -4.73 1.60 -13.03
C GLU A 207 -4.69 0.49 -11.97
N LEU A 208 -5.75 0.32 -11.18
CA LEU A 208 -5.81 -0.70 -10.14
C LEU A 208 -5.75 -2.13 -10.70
N ILE A 209 -6.63 -2.47 -11.65
CA ILE A 209 -6.81 -3.84 -12.17
C ILE A 209 -5.73 -4.23 -13.17
N GLU A 210 -5.30 -3.30 -14.02
CA GLU A 210 -4.40 -3.59 -15.14
C GLU A 210 -2.93 -3.46 -14.76
N VAL A 211 -2.62 -2.62 -13.76
CA VAL A 211 -1.24 -2.21 -13.48
C VAL A 211 -0.88 -2.43 -12.02
N PHE A 212 -1.48 -1.67 -11.10
CA PHE A 212 -1.06 -1.62 -9.70
C PHE A 212 -1.17 -2.99 -9.01
N ILE A 213 -2.36 -3.58 -8.98
CA ILE A 213 -2.62 -4.84 -8.27
C ILE A 213 -1.82 -5.99 -8.90
N PRO A 214 -1.81 -6.19 -10.24
CA PRO A 214 -1.02 -7.26 -10.87
C PRO A 214 0.48 -7.19 -10.57
N LEU A 215 1.04 -5.98 -10.54
CA LEU A 215 2.46 -5.76 -10.29
C LEU A 215 2.82 -5.92 -8.82
N ARG A 216 1.94 -5.46 -7.91
CA ARG A 216 2.31 -5.27 -6.51
C ARG A 216 1.82 -6.36 -5.57
N THR A 217 0.80 -7.13 -5.92
CA THR A 217 0.40 -8.32 -5.14
C THR A 217 1.27 -9.56 -5.42
N CYS A 218 2.14 -9.51 -6.44
CA CYS A 218 3.06 -10.58 -6.77
C CYS A 218 4.07 -10.85 -5.65
N ALA A 219 4.42 -12.13 -5.40
CA ALA A 219 5.43 -12.53 -4.42
C ALA A 219 6.83 -11.92 -4.67
N ARG A 220 7.13 -11.53 -5.92
CA ARG A 220 8.39 -10.85 -6.29
C ARG A 220 8.42 -9.36 -5.91
N ALA A 221 7.27 -8.74 -5.66
CA ALA A 221 7.22 -7.36 -5.20
C ALA A 221 7.81 -7.25 -3.79
N GLN A 222 8.46 -6.13 -3.47
CA GLN A 222 8.99 -5.88 -2.13
C GLN A 222 7.86 -5.94 -1.09
N TRP A 223 8.14 -6.53 0.08
CA TRP A 223 7.11 -6.95 1.04
C TRP A 223 6.16 -5.82 1.47
N GLU A 224 6.66 -4.58 1.61
CA GLU A 224 5.88 -3.46 2.13
C GLU A 224 4.86 -2.96 1.10
N ILE A 225 5.28 -2.72 -0.15
CA ILE A 225 4.35 -2.36 -1.22
C ILE A 225 3.38 -3.51 -1.54
N ARG A 226 3.82 -4.75 -1.35
CA ARG A 226 2.96 -5.94 -1.48
C ARG A 226 1.87 -5.97 -0.42
N SER A 227 2.22 -5.70 0.83
CA SER A 227 1.27 -5.55 1.92
C SER A 227 0.22 -4.49 1.62
N ILE A 228 0.65 -3.30 1.17
CA ILE A 228 -0.24 -2.20 0.78
C ILE A 228 -1.16 -2.63 -0.36
N ALA A 229 -0.65 -3.32 -1.38
CA ALA A 229 -1.45 -3.74 -2.52
C ALA A 229 -2.53 -4.75 -2.14
N TRP A 230 -2.23 -5.69 -1.23
CA TRP A 230 -3.23 -6.61 -0.69
C TRP A 230 -4.26 -5.92 0.20
N GLN A 231 -3.84 -4.96 1.03
CA GLN A 231 -4.77 -4.14 1.81
C GLN A 231 -5.71 -3.35 0.89
N ILE A 232 -5.18 -2.70 -0.15
CA ILE A 232 -5.98 -1.98 -1.17
C ILE A 232 -6.97 -2.94 -1.84
N LEU A 233 -6.55 -4.11 -2.30
CA LEU A 233 -7.44 -5.09 -2.93
C LEU A 233 -8.52 -5.58 -1.95
N GLY A 234 -8.19 -5.73 -0.67
CA GLY A 234 -9.16 -6.07 0.38
C GLY A 234 -10.22 -4.99 0.57
N GLU A 235 -9.82 -3.72 0.66
CA GLU A 235 -10.74 -2.58 0.75
C GLU A 235 -11.64 -2.47 -0.48
N LEU A 236 -11.07 -2.65 -1.67
CA LEU A 236 -11.79 -2.62 -2.94
C LEU A 236 -12.85 -3.73 -3.05
N ASN A 237 -12.55 -4.95 -2.59
CA ASN A 237 -13.52 -6.04 -2.59
C ASN A 237 -14.68 -5.82 -1.62
N LYS A 238 -14.52 -4.98 -0.58
CA LYS A 238 -15.63 -4.64 0.33
C LYS A 238 -16.64 -3.71 -0.33
N VAL A 239 -16.18 -2.77 -1.16
CA VAL A 239 -17.04 -1.73 -1.75
C VAL A 239 -17.51 -2.04 -3.17
N GLU A 240 -16.68 -2.68 -4.00
CA GLU A 240 -16.97 -2.98 -5.41
C GLU A 240 -16.59 -4.44 -5.76
N PRO A 241 -17.20 -5.44 -5.11
CA PRO A 241 -16.83 -6.85 -5.27
C PRO A 241 -17.03 -7.36 -6.71
N LEU A 242 -18.05 -6.88 -7.42
CA LEU A 242 -18.28 -7.26 -8.82
C LEU A 242 -17.06 -7.00 -9.70
N LEU A 243 -16.37 -5.90 -9.42
CA LEU A 243 -15.23 -5.43 -10.19
C LEU A 243 -13.92 -6.10 -9.74
N PHE A 244 -13.68 -6.19 -8.43
CA PHE A 244 -12.36 -6.57 -7.90
C PHE A 244 -12.22 -8.04 -7.48
N LYS A 245 -13.29 -8.84 -7.49
CA LYS A 245 -13.19 -10.28 -7.15
C LYS A 245 -12.30 -11.08 -8.11
N TYR A 246 -12.09 -10.58 -9.33
CA TYR A 246 -11.22 -11.19 -10.35
C TYR A 246 -9.79 -10.64 -10.35
N ALA A 247 -9.52 -9.60 -9.56
CA ALA A 247 -8.22 -8.92 -9.52
C ALA A 247 -7.23 -9.69 -8.63
N GLY A 248 -5.94 -9.59 -8.97
CA GLY A 248 -4.87 -10.28 -8.27
C GLY A 248 -3.54 -10.12 -9.00
N PRO A 249 -2.52 -10.94 -8.69
CA PRO A 249 -1.23 -10.86 -9.34
C PRO A 249 -1.32 -11.14 -10.85
N ARG A 250 -0.29 -10.75 -11.62
CA ARG A 250 -0.25 -10.95 -13.09
C ARG A 250 -0.64 -12.36 -13.57
N CYS A 251 -0.32 -13.40 -12.81
CA CYS A 251 -0.74 -14.77 -13.12
C CYS A 251 -2.27 -14.90 -13.20
N ILE A 252 -3.01 -14.34 -12.24
CA ILE A 252 -4.48 -14.35 -12.23
C ILE A 252 -5.02 -13.52 -13.39
N LEU A 253 -4.48 -12.31 -13.59
CA LEU A 253 -4.95 -11.43 -14.67
C LEU A 253 -4.82 -12.09 -16.06
N GLN A 254 -3.63 -12.66 -16.36
CA GLN A 254 -3.39 -13.32 -17.64
C GLN A 254 -4.17 -14.62 -17.81
N ASP A 255 -4.28 -15.41 -16.74
CA ASP A 255 -5.04 -16.65 -16.76
C ASP A 255 -6.53 -16.40 -17.02
N ASN A 256 -7.12 -15.39 -16.35
CA ASN A 256 -8.51 -15.00 -16.55
C ASN A 256 -8.83 -14.51 -17.96
N ARG A 257 -7.87 -13.90 -18.65
CA ARG A 257 -8.02 -13.50 -20.07
C ARG A 257 -7.96 -14.67 -21.05
N SER A 258 -7.35 -15.78 -20.62
CA SER A 258 -7.25 -17.00 -21.41
C SER A 258 -8.44 -17.95 -21.16
N ARG A 259 -9.38 -17.58 -20.28
CA ARG A 259 -10.55 -18.38 -19.89
C ARG A 259 -11.81 -17.98 -20.64
N SER A 260 -12.66 -18.98 -20.87
CA SER A 260 -14.06 -18.74 -21.27
C SER A 260 -14.85 -18.06 -20.15
N LYS A 261 -14.65 -18.51 -18.91
CA LYS A 261 -15.24 -17.98 -17.67
C LYS A 261 -14.13 -17.60 -16.67
N PRO A 262 -13.94 -16.31 -16.36
CA PRO A 262 -12.98 -15.87 -15.35
C PRO A 262 -13.26 -16.47 -13.96
N CYS A 263 -12.20 -16.80 -13.25
CA CYS A 263 -12.21 -17.26 -11.86
C CYS A 263 -11.92 -16.10 -10.91
N THR A 264 -12.58 -16.10 -9.76
CA THR A 264 -12.29 -15.13 -8.70
C THR A 264 -10.97 -15.49 -8.01
N LEU A 265 -10.34 -14.51 -7.35
CA LEU A 265 -9.19 -14.73 -6.50
C LEU A 265 -9.46 -15.82 -5.44
N LYS A 266 -10.67 -15.83 -4.87
CA LYS A 266 -11.11 -16.83 -3.91
C LYS A 266 -11.08 -18.24 -4.51
N ASP A 267 -11.58 -18.39 -5.74
CA ASP A 267 -11.57 -19.69 -6.44
C ASP A 267 -10.14 -20.23 -6.63
N TYR A 268 -9.17 -19.36 -6.94
CA TYR A 268 -7.75 -19.75 -7.02
C TYR A 268 -7.21 -20.19 -5.65
N LEU A 269 -7.47 -19.42 -4.59
CA LEU A 269 -6.96 -19.68 -3.25
C LEU A 269 -7.55 -20.95 -2.64
N GLU A 270 -8.82 -21.22 -2.87
CA GLU A 270 -9.52 -22.42 -2.39
C GLU A 270 -9.22 -23.67 -3.25
N GLY A 271 -8.65 -23.49 -4.43
CA GLY A 271 -8.34 -24.58 -5.36
C GLY A 271 -9.52 -25.02 -6.21
N ALA A 272 -10.61 -24.24 -6.22
CA ALA A 272 -11.74 -24.42 -7.14
C ALA A 272 -11.38 -24.05 -8.59
N CYS A 273 -10.29 -23.30 -8.79
CA CYS A 273 -9.78 -22.93 -10.10
C CYS A 273 -8.29 -23.26 -10.27
N THR A 274 -7.99 -24.22 -11.15
CA THR A 274 -6.62 -24.61 -11.51
C THR A 274 -6.09 -23.73 -12.64
N PRO A 275 -4.93 -23.06 -12.52
CA PRO A 275 -4.38 -22.23 -13.59
C PRO A 275 -4.19 -22.99 -14.91
N ILE A 276 -4.53 -22.34 -16.03
CA ILE A 276 -4.32 -22.81 -17.40
C ILE A 276 -2.90 -22.47 -17.87
N LEU A 277 -2.31 -21.38 -17.40
CA LEU A 277 -0.91 -21.04 -17.72
C LEU A 277 0.04 -22.18 -17.30
N GLU A 278 0.98 -22.57 -18.17
CA GLU A 278 2.04 -23.52 -17.83
C GLU A 278 3.03 -22.94 -16.80
N ARG A 279 3.28 -21.64 -16.92
CA ARG A 279 4.09 -20.84 -16.00
C ARG A 279 3.57 -19.41 -15.96
N CYS A 280 3.73 -18.74 -14.83
CA CYS A 280 3.41 -17.32 -14.74
C CYS A 280 4.50 -16.44 -15.39
N PRO A 281 4.27 -15.11 -15.55
CA PRO A 281 5.28 -14.17 -16.03
C PRO A 281 6.60 -14.15 -15.24
N GLU A 282 6.56 -14.52 -13.96
CA GLU A 282 7.75 -14.63 -13.09
C GLU A 282 8.36 -16.04 -13.09
N LEU A 283 7.98 -16.87 -14.06
CA LEU A 283 8.47 -18.23 -14.29
C LEU A 283 8.14 -19.23 -13.18
N VAL A 284 7.14 -18.95 -12.35
CA VAL A 284 6.61 -19.94 -11.39
C VAL A 284 5.80 -20.98 -12.17
N PRO A 285 6.11 -22.29 -12.04
CA PRO A 285 5.41 -23.33 -12.77
C PRO A 285 3.97 -23.51 -12.23
N ARG A 286 3.07 -23.97 -13.10
CA ARG A 286 1.61 -24.05 -12.87
C ARG A 286 1.24 -24.57 -11.48
N GLU A 287 1.81 -25.70 -11.10
CA GLU A 287 1.52 -26.41 -9.85
C GLU A 287 1.89 -25.61 -8.59
N LYS A 288 2.82 -24.65 -8.71
CA LYS A 288 3.26 -23.76 -7.61
C LYS A 288 2.60 -22.39 -7.63
N ILE A 289 1.82 -22.04 -8.66
CA ILE A 289 1.21 -20.70 -8.77
C ILE A 289 0.29 -20.42 -7.57
N ARG A 290 -0.56 -21.36 -7.19
CA ARG A 290 -1.49 -21.20 -6.06
C ARG A 290 -0.73 -20.97 -4.75
N GLU A 291 0.23 -21.83 -4.43
CA GLU A 291 1.07 -21.71 -3.24
C GLU A 291 1.82 -20.37 -3.19
N CYS A 292 2.32 -19.92 -4.35
CA CYS A 292 2.99 -18.63 -4.49
C CYS A 292 2.05 -17.45 -4.18
N ILE A 293 0.79 -17.49 -4.65
CA ILE A 293 -0.21 -16.46 -4.34
C ILE A 293 -0.56 -16.48 -2.85
N SER A 294 -0.78 -17.66 -2.26
CA SER A 294 -1.08 -17.80 -0.82
C SER A 294 0.06 -17.24 0.05
N THR A 295 1.30 -17.56 -0.29
CA THR A 295 2.49 -17.02 0.41
C THR A 295 2.61 -15.51 0.23
N ALA A 296 2.22 -14.96 -0.92
CA ALA A 296 2.26 -13.53 -1.18
C ALA A 296 1.24 -12.73 -0.35
N LEU A 297 0.11 -13.36 0.00
CA LEU A 297 -0.98 -12.79 0.81
C LEU A 297 -0.61 -12.68 2.30
N ILE A 298 0.23 -13.59 2.79
CA ILE A 298 0.72 -13.60 4.17
C ILE A 298 1.80 -12.52 4.31
N ILE A 299 1.57 -11.57 5.23
CA ILE A 299 2.56 -10.55 5.65
C ILE A 299 3.16 -11.01 6.97
#